data_AF-A0A1U9ULP0-F1
#
_entry.id   AF-A0A1U9ULP0-F1
#
_cell.length_a   1.000
_cell.length_b   1.000
_cell.length_c   1.000
_cell.angle_alpha   90.00
_cell.angle_beta   90.00
_cell.angle_gamma   90.00
#
_symmetry.space_group_name_H-M   'P 1'
#
loop_
_entity.id
_entity.type
_entity.pdbx_description
1 polymer ?
#
loop_
_entity_poly.entity_id
_entity_poly.type
_entity_poly.pdbx_seq_one_letter_code
_entity_poly.pdbx_strand_id
1 'polypeptide(L)'
;MQPRPLEPSEPVVLALVDAVTAWQSALEQTLRASGLDYAQWLLLRAIRQGAFVRGTPLAGLMPIDVARSETMLDELRRDGWIEYAGTQAPRIAESAASRLQRTAQALSALHSVSVAPFSSQERAALGSLLERMKTTLDGHTARQVRAGTEAARQELHVSPAPCPGLPPVAHRPASCPTLAARY
;
A
#
# COMPACT_ATOMS: atom_id res chain seq x y z
N MET A 1 36.42 -15.84 10.37
CA MET A 1 35.39 -14.99 9.74
C MET A 1 35.21 -13.77 10.63
N GLN A 2 35.48 -12.55 10.14
CA GLN A 2 34.99 -11.33 10.77
C GLN A 2 33.67 -10.94 10.07
N PRO A 3 32.66 -10.41 10.78
CA PRO A 3 31.49 -9.85 10.12
C PRO A 3 31.90 -8.64 9.28
N ARG A 4 31.26 -8.46 8.13
CA ARG A 4 31.37 -7.21 7.36
C ARG A 4 30.84 -6.06 8.22
N PRO A 5 31.46 -4.88 8.21
CA PRO A 5 30.80 -3.68 8.74
C PRO A 5 29.47 -3.51 7.99
N LEU A 6 28.37 -3.43 8.75
CA LEU A 6 27.07 -3.03 8.22
C LEU A 6 27.15 -1.58 7.73
N GLU A 7 26.37 -1.23 6.72
CA GLU A 7 26.29 0.19 6.29
C GLU A 7 25.75 1.04 7.46
N PRO A 8 26.23 2.28 7.71
CA PRO A 8 25.90 3.01 8.94
C PRO A 8 24.40 3.26 9.20
N SER A 9 23.55 3.12 8.19
CA SER A 9 22.08 3.21 8.28
C SER A 9 21.39 1.86 8.53
N GLU A 10 22.03 0.74 8.19
CA GLU A 10 21.46 -0.61 8.23
C GLU A 10 21.06 -1.06 9.65
N PRO A 11 21.87 -0.84 10.72
CA PRO A 11 21.45 -1.13 12.09
C PRO A 11 20.19 -0.38 12.54
N VAL A 12 19.97 0.84 12.04
CA VAL A 12 18.80 1.68 12.41
C VAL A 12 17.52 1.15 11.75
N VAL A 13 17.62 0.69 10.50
CA VAL A 13 16.50 0.06 9.79
C VAL A 13 16.13 -1.28 10.44
N LEU A 14 17.13 -2.11 10.77
CA LEU A 14 16.91 -3.38 11.45
C LEU A 14 16.25 -3.19 12.83
N ALA A 15 16.78 -2.31 13.67
CA ALA A 15 16.21 -2.02 14.99
C ALA A 15 14.76 -1.48 14.92
N LEU A 16 14.41 -0.73 13.86
CA LEU A 16 13.03 -0.30 13.63
C LEU A 16 12.12 -1.47 13.21
N VAL A 17 12.60 -2.35 12.33
CA VAL A 17 11.84 -3.55 11.92
C VAL A 17 11.59 -4.46 13.13
N ASP A 18 12.62 -4.76 13.93
CA ASP A 18 12.50 -5.57 15.13
C ASP A 18 11.48 -4.99 16.13
N ALA A 19 11.53 -3.67 16.37
CA ALA A 19 10.59 -2.97 17.25
C ALA A 19 9.14 -3.02 16.72
N VAL A 20 8.94 -2.86 15.40
CA VAL A 20 7.63 -2.96 14.77
C VAL A 20 7.09 -4.39 14.81
N THR A 21 7.93 -5.40 14.54
CA THR A 21 7.54 -6.82 14.61
C THR A 21 7.20 -7.27 16.04
N ALA A 22 7.98 -6.82 17.04
CA ALA A 22 7.65 -7.06 18.45
C ALA A 22 6.31 -6.41 18.85
N TRP A 23 6.06 -5.18 18.41
CA TRP A 23 4.81 -4.47 18.66
C TRP A 23 3.60 -5.14 17.96
N GLN A 24 3.75 -5.56 16.71
CA GLN A 24 2.74 -6.31 15.96
C GLN A 24 2.41 -7.65 16.65
N SER A 25 3.43 -8.36 17.14
CA SER A 25 3.24 -9.62 17.88
C SER A 25 2.45 -9.41 19.18
N ALA A 26 2.74 -8.34 19.93
CA ALA A 26 2.00 -7.99 21.14
C ALA A 26 0.55 -7.55 20.83
N LEU A 27 0.34 -6.82 19.74
CA LEU A 27 -0.98 -6.43 19.22
C LEU A 27 -1.83 -7.64 18.84
N GLU A 28 -1.28 -8.57 18.06
CA GLU A 28 -1.97 -9.82 17.70
C GLU A 28 -2.34 -10.63 18.95
N GLN A 29 -1.42 -10.79 19.89
CA GLN A 29 -1.69 -11.56 21.11
C GLN A 29 -2.78 -10.90 21.98
N THR A 30 -2.80 -9.56 22.04
CA THR A 30 -3.82 -8.78 22.74
C THR A 30 -5.22 -8.95 22.11
N LEU A 31 -5.29 -9.04 20.78
CA LEU A 31 -6.54 -9.24 20.05
C LEU A 31 -7.01 -10.70 20.09
N ARG A 32 -6.10 -11.67 19.95
CA ARG A 32 -6.38 -13.11 20.09
C ARG A 32 -6.98 -13.45 21.46
N ALA A 33 -6.56 -12.77 22.52
CA ALA A 33 -7.15 -12.90 23.86
C ALA A 33 -8.64 -12.49 23.93
N SER A 34 -9.15 -11.73 22.95
CA SER A 34 -10.58 -11.41 22.80
C SER A 34 -11.31 -12.30 21.78
N GLY A 35 -10.59 -13.14 21.02
CA GLY A 35 -11.11 -13.83 19.84
C GLY A 35 -11.27 -12.89 18.63
N LEU A 36 -10.24 -12.09 18.34
CA LEU A 36 -10.18 -11.19 17.17
C LEU A 36 -8.82 -11.24 16.49
N ASP A 37 -8.80 -10.95 15.18
CA ASP A 37 -7.60 -10.48 14.46
C ASP A 37 -7.58 -8.94 14.29
N TYR A 38 -6.51 -8.40 13.70
CA TYR A 38 -6.36 -6.96 13.48
C TYR A 38 -7.31 -6.39 12.42
N ALA A 39 -7.65 -7.16 11.37
CA ALA A 39 -8.61 -6.75 10.36
C ALA A 39 -10.02 -6.64 10.95
N GLN A 40 -10.43 -7.66 11.70
CA GLN A 40 -11.71 -7.72 12.42
C GLN A 40 -11.82 -6.58 13.44
N TRP A 41 -10.76 -6.28 14.18
CA TRP A 41 -10.70 -5.11 15.05
C TRP A 41 -10.86 -3.77 14.31
N LEU A 42 -10.18 -3.58 13.17
CA LEU A 42 -10.34 -2.37 12.34
C LEU A 42 -11.76 -2.23 11.80
N LEU A 43 -12.39 -3.33 11.37
CA LEU A 43 -13.77 -3.35 10.91
C LEU A 43 -14.76 -2.99 12.03
N LEU A 44 -14.63 -3.60 13.22
CA LEU A 44 -15.43 -3.26 14.40
C LEU A 44 -15.25 -1.79 14.82
N ARG A 45 -14.03 -1.26 14.72
CA ARG A 45 -13.75 0.16 14.96
C ARG A 45 -14.46 1.05 13.94
N ALA A 46 -14.37 0.74 12.64
CA ALA A 46 -15.03 1.51 11.59
C ALA A 46 -16.56 1.49 11.73
N ILE A 47 -17.15 0.34 12.06
CA ILE A 47 -18.57 0.18 12.38
C ILE A 47 -18.98 1.05 13.56
N ARG A 48 -18.28 0.96 14.70
CA ARG A 48 -18.55 1.78 15.90
C ARG A 48 -18.39 3.29 15.66
N GLN A 49 -17.59 3.69 14.69
CA GLN A 49 -17.38 5.09 14.31
C GLN A 49 -18.32 5.58 13.20
N GLY A 50 -19.24 4.75 12.69
CA GLY A 50 -20.12 5.09 11.57
C GLY A 50 -19.38 5.29 10.23
N ALA A 51 -18.13 4.84 10.15
CA ALA A 51 -17.23 5.03 9.00
C ALA A 51 -17.21 3.83 8.04
N PHE A 52 -17.85 2.71 8.39
CA PHE A 52 -17.98 1.54 7.53
C PHE A 52 -19.25 1.64 6.66
N VAL A 53 -19.09 1.53 5.35
CA VAL A 53 -20.19 1.41 4.38
C VAL A 53 -20.11 0.04 3.71
N ARG A 54 -21.15 -0.78 3.90
CA ARG A 54 -21.22 -2.15 3.36
C ARG A 54 -21.16 -2.14 1.83
N GLY A 55 -20.51 -3.14 1.23
CA GLY A 55 -20.28 -3.19 -0.22
C GLY A 55 -19.19 -2.23 -0.74
N THR A 56 -18.49 -1.50 0.13
CA THR A 56 -17.35 -0.63 -0.26
C THR A 56 -16.07 -1.10 0.44
N PRO A 57 -14.88 -0.92 -0.18
CA PRO A 57 -13.62 -1.30 0.45
C PRO A 57 -13.29 -0.38 1.63
N LEU A 58 -12.88 -0.95 2.76
CA LEU A 58 -12.46 -0.17 3.92
C LEU A 58 -11.04 0.38 3.67
N ALA A 59 -10.96 1.69 3.40
CA ALA A 59 -9.70 2.39 3.26
C ALA A 59 -9.02 2.61 4.62
N GLY A 60 -7.68 2.56 4.66
CA GLY A 60 -6.88 2.77 5.86
C GLY A 60 -5.45 2.28 5.71
N LEU A 61 -4.72 2.17 6.84
CA LEU A 61 -3.34 1.66 6.89
C LEU A 61 -3.23 0.19 6.43
N MET A 62 -4.30 -0.59 6.61
CA MET A 62 -4.48 -1.90 6.00
C MET A 62 -5.82 -1.88 5.25
N PRO A 63 -5.82 -1.68 3.92
CA PRO A 63 -7.03 -1.74 3.12
C PRO A 63 -7.69 -3.12 3.20
N ILE A 64 -9.02 -3.15 3.28
CA ILE A 64 -9.81 -4.39 3.24
C ILE A 64 -10.76 -4.31 2.05
N ASP A 65 -10.69 -5.28 1.15
CA ASP A 65 -11.57 -5.36 -0.01
C ASP A 65 -13.01 -5.78 0.37
N VAL A 66 -13.93 -5.67 -0.60
CA VAL A 66 -15.35 -5.96 -0.39
C VAL A 66 -15.60 -7.44 -0.07
N ALA A 67 -14.95 -8.38 -0.75
CA ALA A 67 -15.20 -9.81 -0.55
C ALA A 67 -14.70 -10.27 0.82
N ARG A 68 -13.50 -9.82 1.21
CA ARG A 68 -12.93 -10.08 2.54
C ARG A 68 -13.75 -9.42 3.65
N SER A 69 -14.20 -8.17 3.48
CA SER A 69 -15.01 -7.51 4.50
C SER A 69 -16.37 -8.20 4.71
N GLU A 70 -17.05 -8.65 3.65
CA GLU A 70 -18.30 -9.44 3.79
C GLU A 70 -18.06 -10.78 4.52
N THR A 71 -16.96 -11.49 4.24
CA THR A 71 -16.58 -12.73 4.95
C THR A 71 -16.38 -12.45 6.45
N MET A 72 -15.67 -11.36 6.78
CA MET A 72 -15.44 -10.93 8.16
C MET A 72 -16.71 -10.45 8.86
N LEU A 73 -17.70 -9.89 8.15
CA LEU A 73 -19.01 -9.57 8.72
C LEU A 73 -19.75 -10.85 9.14
N ASP A 74 -19.70 -11.92 8.34
CA ASP A 74 -20.30 -13.21 8.69
C ASP A 74 -19.58 -13.92 9.85
N GLU A 75 -18.26 -13.78 9.96
CA GLU A 75 -17.50 -14.23 11.14
C GLU A 75 -17.90 -13.46 12.40
N LEU A 76 -17.81 -12.12 12.36
CA LEU A 76 -18.16 -11.26 13.50
C LEU A 76 -19.62 -11.42 13.92
N ARG A 77 -20.53 -11.72 12.99
CA ARG A 77 -21.94 -12.05 13.29
C ARG A 77 -22.07 -13.40 13.99
N ARG A 78 -21.35 -14.43 13.53
CA ARG A 78 -21.32 -15.78 14.13
C ARG A 78 -20.77 -15.76 15.56
N ASP A 79 -19.73 -14.95 15.79
CA ASP A 79 -19.02 -14.84 17.07
C ASP A 79 -19.68 -13.80 18.02
N GLY A 80 -20.87 -13.32 17.66
CA GLY A 80 -21.72 -12.45 18.47
C GLY A 80 -21.16 -11.06 18.71
N TRP A 81 -20.28 -10.55 17.83
CA TRP A 81 -19.74 -9.19 17.89
C TRP A 81 -20.65 -8.14 17.24
N ILE A 82 -21.35 -8.51 16.17
CA ILE A 82 -22.21 -7.60 15.40
C ILE A 82 -23.58 -8.20 15.08
N GLU A 83 -24.53 -7.33 14.80
CA GLU A 83 -25.87 -7.64 14.31
C GLU A 83 -26.13 -6.89 12.99
N TYR A 84 -26.80 -7.55 12.03
CA TYR A 84 -27.45 -6.90 10.88
C TYR A 84 -28.61 -7.73 10.37
N ALA A 85 -29.60 -7.06 9.78
CA ALA A 85 -30.76 -7.70 9.14
C ALA A 85 -30.80 -7.34 7.64
N GLY A 86 -30.70 -8.36 6.77
CA GLY A 86 -30.76 -8.19 5.32
C GLY A 86 -29.69 -7.24 4.79
N THR A 87 -30.12 -6.10 4.23
CA THR A 87 -29.29 -5.04 3.65
C THR A 87 -28.92 -3.92 4.63
N GLN A 88 -29.38 -3.97 5.89
CA GLN A 88 -29.04 -2.95 6.88
C GLN A 88 -27.53 -2.89 7.16
N ALA A 89 -27.04 -1.69 7.51
CA ALA A 89 -25.68 -1.51 7.96
C ALA A 89 -25.43 -2.29 9.26
N PRO A 90 -24.26 -2.93 9.42
CA PRO A 90 -23.94 -3.66 10.64
C PRO A 90 -23.78 -2.73 11.84
N ARG A 91 -24.28 -3.17 13.00
CA ARG A 91 -24.10 -2.53 14.30
C ARG A 91 -23.33 -3.45 15.23
N ILE A 92 -22.64 -2.89 16.23
CA ILE A 92 -22.12 -3.68 17.35
C ILE A 92 -23.29 -4.30 18.10
N ALA A 93 -23.19 -5.58 18.47
CA ALA A 93 -24.19 -6.26 19.29
C ALA A 93 -24.18 -5.69 20.72
N GLU A 94 -25.33 -5.53 21.36
CA GLU A 94 -25.40 -4.95 22.73
C GLU A 94 -24.63 -5.82 23.74
N SER A 95 -24.75 -7.14 23.59
CA SER A 95 -23.97 -8.14 24.35
C SER A 95 -22.45 -8.03 24.13
N ALA A 96 -22.01 -7.48 22.99
CA ALA A 96 -20.60 -7.30 22.66
C ALA A 96 -20.02 -5.95 23.13
N ALA A 97 -20.84 -4.97 23.50
CA ALA A 97 -20.37 -3.63 23.90
C ALA A 97 -19.31 -3.70 25.02
N SER A 98 -19.54 -4.54 26.03
CA SER A 98 -18.60 -4.77 27.16
C SER A 98 -17.35 -5.57 26.78
N ARG A 99 -17.40 -6.42 25.74
CA ARG A 99 -16.22 -7.08 25.17
C ARG A 99 -15.39 -6.04 24.42
N LEU A 100 -16.01 -5.28 23.53
CA LEU A 100 -15.38 -4.30 22.67
C LEU A 100 -14.71 -3.18 23.46
N GLN A 101 -15.34 -2.71 24.54
CA GLN A 101 -14.75 -1.71 25.44
C GLN A 101 -13.51 -2.25 26.18
N ARG A 102 -13.53 -3.52 26.63
CA ARG A 102 -12.36 -4.16 27.26
C ARG A 102 -11.22 -4.35 26.26
N THR A 103 -11.51 -4.76 25.02
CA THR A 103 -10.50 -4.84 23.95
C THR A 103 -9.91 -3.44 23.65
N ALA A 104 -10.74 -2.40 23.58
CA ALA A 104 -10.27 -1.02 23.41
C ALA A 104 -9.37 -0.54 24.55
N GLN A 105 -9.69 -0.90 25.80
CA GLN A 105 -8.87 -0.62 26.98
C GLN A 105 -7.54 -1.39 26.97
N ALA A 106 -7.55 -2.68 26.63
CA ALA A 106 -6.35 -3.50 26.51
C ALA A 106 -5.37 -2.94 25.45
N LEU A 107 -5.89 -2.53 24.29
CA LEU A 107 -5.08 -1.87 23.26
C LEU A 107 -4.56 -0.50 23.69
N SER A 108 -5.35 0.27 24.46
CA SER A 108 -4.91 1.55 25.03
C SER A 108 -3.79 1.36 26.06
N ALA A 109 -3.87 0.29 26.87
CA ALA A 109 -2.81 -0.13 27.78
C ALA A 109 -1.56 -0.59 27.01
N LEU A 110 -1.71 -1.37 25.93
CA LEU A 110 -0.60 -1.76 25.05
C LEU A 110 0.12 -0.52 24.50
N HIS A 111 -0.60 0.43 23.90
CA HIS A 111 0.01 1.68 23.40
C HIS A 111 0.77 2.43 24.51
N SER A 112 0.20 2.51 25.72
CA SER A 112 0.82 3.17 26.86
C SER A 112 2.12 2.48 27.28
N VAL A 113 2.09 1.15 27.48
CA VAL A 113 3.25 0.34 27.88
C VAL A 113 4.34 0.36 26.80
N SER A 114 3.97 0.30 25.51
CA SER A 114 4.93 0.38 24.40
C SER A 114 5.74 1.67 24.35
N VAL A 115 5.26 2.76 24.98
CA VAL A 115 5.96 4.06 25.01
C VAL A 115 6.34 4.53 26.42
N ALA A 116 6.03 3.75 27.45
CA ALA A 116 6.34 4.05 28.84
C ALA A 116 7.85 4.19 29.16
N PRO A 117 8.78 3.48 28.49
CA PRO A 117 10.21 3.69 28.68
C PRO A 117 10.73 5.08 28.24
N PHE A 118 9.95 5.81 27.44
CA PHE A 118 10.37 7.08 26.84
C PHE A 118 9.75 8.29 27.55
N SER A 119 10.58 9.30 27.84
CA SER A 119 10.11 10.62 28.25
C SER A 119 9.21 11.26 27.17
N SER A 120 8.46 12.30 27.56
CA SER A 120 7.63 13.05 26.62
C SER A 120 8.46 13.71 25.50
N GLN A 121 9.72 14.07 25.78
CA GLN A 121 10.65 14.63 24.80
C GLN A 121 11.13 13.58 23.80
N GLU A 122 11.52 12.39 24.28
CA GLU A 122 11.95 11.28 23.41
C GLU A 122 10.81 10.79 22.51
N ARG A 123 9.57 10.72 23.04
CA ARG A 123 8.37 10.42 22.23
C ARG A 123 8.14 11.43 21.11
N ALA A 124 8.27 12.73 21.41
CA ALA A 124 8.13 13.79 20.41
C ALA A 124 9.26 13.75 19.37
N ALA A 125 10.51 13.49 19.80
CA ALA A 125 11.65 13.36 18.91
C ALA A 125 11.53 12.13 17.99
N LEU A 126 11.18 10.97 18.53
CA LEU A 126 10.98 9.73 17.77
C LEU A 126 9.87 9.88 16.73
N GLY A 127 8.71 10.42 17.10
CA GLY A 127 7.62 10.70 16.14
C GLY A 127 8.06 11.65 15.02
N SER A 128 8.83 12.69 15.35
CA SER A 128 9.39 13.64 14.37
C SER A 128 10.41 13.00 13.42
N LEU A 129 11.21 12.04 13.90
CA LEU A 129 12.16 11.29 13.07
C LEU A 129 11.44 10.30 12.14
N LEU A 130 10.42 9.60 12.64
CA LEU A 130 9.65 8.63 11.86
C LEU A 130 8.84 9.30 10.74
N GLU A 131 8.17 10.43 11.00
CA GLU A 131 7.44 11.17 9.96
C GLU A 131 8.38 11.78 8.91
N ARG A 132 9.58 12.24 9.30
CA ARG A 132 10.63 12.66 8.34
C ARG A 132 11.11 11.50 7.47
N MET A 133 11.33 10.33 8.06
CA MET A 133 11.75 9.13 7.34
C MET A 133 10.67 8.68 6.35
N LYS A 134 9.42 8.57 6.80
CA LYS A 134 8.23 8.29 5.98
C LYS A 134 8.12 9.25 4.79
N THR A 135 8.14 10.56 5.04
CA THR A 135 8.13 11.59 3.99
C THR A 135 9.26 11.42 2.96
N THR A 136 10.45 11.00 3.44
CA THR A 136 11.61 10.74 2.57
C THR A 136 11.43 9.49 1.71
N LEU A 137 10.83 8.43 2.27
CA LEU A 137 10.50 7.18 1.58
C LEU A 137 9.37 7.37 0.56
N ASP A 138 8.29 8.06 0.94
CA ASP A 138 7.18 8.43 0.04
C ASP A 138 7.72 9.24 -1.15
N GLY A 139 8.58 10.21 -0.89
CA GLY A 139 9.27 11.00 -1.92
C GLY A 139 10.22 10.17 -2.79
N HIS A 140 10.85 9.12 -2.26
CA HIS A 140 11.68 8.18 -3.04
C HIS A 140 10.82 7.31 -3.95
N THR A 141 9.81 6.63 -3.41
CA THR A 141 8.87 5.78 -4.16
C THR A 141 8.17 6.57 -5.26
N ALA A 142 7.72 7.79 -4.97
CA ALA A 142 7.10 8.67 -5.95
C ALA A 142 8.06 9.17 -7.05
N ARG A 143 9.38 9.07 -6.88
CA ARG A 143 10.37 9.27 -7.95
C ARG A 143 10.61 8.00 -8.75
N GLN A 144 10.72 6.83 -8.10
CA GLN A 144 10.89 5.54 -8.77
C GLN A 144 9.73 5.22 -9.72
N VAL A 145 8.47 5.44 -9.28
CA VAL A 145 7.27 5.25 -10.13
C VAL A 145 7.27 6.19 -11.34
N ARG A 146 7.77 7.43 -11.20
CA ARG A 146 7.94 8.36 -12.33
C ARG A 146 9.02 7.88 -13.29
N ALA A 147 10.22 7.55 -12.80
CA ALA A 147 11.31 7.05 -13.64
C ALA A 147 10.91 5.78 -14.41
N GLY A 148 10.22 4.83 -13.77
CA GLY A 148 9.73 3.61 -14.43
C GLY A 148 8.64 3.88 -15.47
N THR A 149 7.73 4.82 -15.23
CA THR A 149 6.69 5.19 -16.21
C THR A 149 7.20 6.08 -17.33
N GLU A 150 8.27 6.84 -17.12
CA GLU A 150 9.00 7.58 -18.15
C GLU A 150 9.83 6.64 -19.03
N ALA A 151 10.54 5.66 -18.45
CA ALA A 151 11.26 4.62 -19.18
C ALA A 151 10.33 3.78 -20.06
N ALA A 152 9.22 3.26 -19.52
CA ALA A 152 8.23 2.49 -20.28
C ALA A 152 7.60 3.30 -21.44
N ARG A 153 7.47 4.64 -21.28
CA ARG A 153 7.03 5.53 -22.37
C ARG A 153 8.09 5.74 -23.44
N GLN A 154 9.38 5.75 -23.08
CA GLN A 154 10.47 5.81 -24.05
C GLN A 154 10.60 4.50 -24.82
N GLU A 155 10.48 3.34 -24.17
CA GLU A 155 10.46 2.03 -24.84
C GLU A 155 9.29 1.92 -25.86
N LEU A 156 8.10 2.40 -25.49
CA LEU A 156 6.95 2.52 -26.40
C LEU A 156 7.12 3.55 -27.54
N HIS A 157 8.20 4.34 -27.57
CA HIS A 157 8.52 5.28 -28.64
C HIS A 157 9.75 4.86 -29.47
N VAL A 158 10.45 3.78 -29.11
CA VAL A 158 11.70 3.35 -29.77
C VAL A 158 11.52 1.98 -30.43
N SER A 159 10.68 1.91 -31.47
CA SER A 159 10.72 0.86 -32.50
C SER A 159 9.80 1.16 -33.70
N PRO A 160 10.28 0.99 -34.95
CA PRO A 160 11.63 1.21 -35.45
C PRO A 160 11.68 2.34 -36.51
N ALA A 161 12.88 2.80 -36.86
CA ALA A 161 13.05 3.66 -38.04
C ALA A 161 12.69 2.89 -39.33
N PRO A 162 12.07 3.53 -40.35
CA PRO A 162 11.76 2.87 -41.61
C PRO A 162 13.04 2.48 -42.35
N CYS A 163 13.16 1.20 -42.70
CA CYS A 163 14.32 0.67 -43.43
C CYS A 163 14.47 1.38 -44.80
N PRO A 164 15.63 1.98 -45.12
CA PRO A 164 15.91 2.55 -46.45
C PRO A 164 16.19 1.43 -47.46
N GLY A 165 15.13 0.72 -47.86
CA GLY A 165 15.19 -0.37 -48.83
C GLY A 165 15.18 0.11 -50.28
N LEU A 166 16.06 -0.52 -51.07
CA LEU A 166 16.16 -0.49 -52.54
C LEU A 166 16.83 0.76 -53.19
N PRO A 167 17.81 0.55 -54.10
CA PRO A 167 18.32 1.59 -54.98
C PRO A 167 17.36 1.88 -56.15
N PRO A 168 17.42 3.08 -56.78
CA PRO A 168 16.53 3.43 -57.87
C PRO A 168 16.83 2.65 -59.16
N VAL A 169 15.79 2.08 -59.77
CA VAL A 169 15.86 1.42 -61.08
C VAL A 169 16.09 2.46 -62.18
N ALA A 170 17.06 2.22 -63.04
CA ALA A 170 17.45 3.14 -64.12
C ALA A 170 16.41 3.16 -65.26
N HIS A 171 15.43 4.06 -65.18
CA HIS A 171 14.51 4.34 -66.27
C HIS A 171 15.22 5.10 -67.41
N ARG A 172 15.51 4.39 -68.50
CA ARG A 172 16.05 4.92 -69.76
C ARG A 172 14.94 5.63 -70.54
N PRO A 173 14.98 6.96 -70.75
CA PRO A 173 14.03 7.62 -71.64
C PRO A 173 14.34 7.29 -73.10
N ALA A 174 13.30 7.04 -73.90
CA ALA A 174 13.39 6.94 -75.34
C ALA A 174 12.82 8.21 -75.98
N SER A 175 13.63 8.93 -76.76
CA SER A 175 13.23 10.16 -77.44
C SER A 175 13.64 10.12 -78.92
N CYS A 176 12.67 10.31 -79.80
CA CYS A 176 12.79 10.45 -81.26
C CYS A 176 11.53 11.20 -81.76
N PRO A 177 11.52 11.85 -82.95
CA PRO A 177 12.63 12.22 -83.85
C PRO A 177 12.97 13.74 -83.69
N THR A 178 13.18 14.68 -84.63
CA THR A 178 13.09 14.76 -86.12
C THR A 178 13.85 15.97 -86.70
N LEU A 179 14.27 15.86 -87.97
CA LEU A 179 14.41 16.92 -89.01
C LEU A 179 15.04 18.30 -88.72
N ALA A 180 16.24 18.53 -89.26
CA ALA A 180 16.58 19.52 -90.33
C ALA A 180 18.12 19.61 -90.46
N ALA A 181 18.84 19.43 -91.59
CA ALA A 181 18.66 19.70 -93.02
C ALA A 181 19.09 21.11 -93.50
N ARG A 182 20.33 21.25 -94.01
CA ARG A 182 20.68 21.82 -95.34
C ARG A 182 22.20 22.02 -95.55
N TYR A 183 22.61 21.83 -96.82
CA TYR A 183 23.85 22.24 -97.50
C TYR A 183 25.17 22.19 -96.70
#